data_AF-X1MV43-F1
#
_entry.id   AF-X1MV43-F1
#
_cell.length_a   1.000
_cell.length_b   1.000
_cell.length_c   1.000
_cell.angle_alpha   90.00
_cell.angle_beta   90.00
_cell.angle_gamma   90.00
#
_symmetry.space_group_name_H-M   'P 1'
#
loop_
_entity.id
_entity.type
_entity.pdbx_description
1 polymer ?
#
loop_
_entity_poly.entity_id
_entity_poly.type
_entity_poly.pdbx_seq_one_letter_code
_entity_poly.pdbx_strand_id
1 'polypeptide(L)' 'NLVPTFGEFQGECSTKEIERITKLLKKKRIDVVIGCGGGKAIDVAKVAAYNTGLPVITFPTSAATCAGWSFIAPLF' A
#
# COMPACT_ATOMS: atom_id res chain seq x y z
N ASN A 1 9.85 18.13 8.82
CA ASN A 1 9.05 17.34 9.79
C ASN A 1 8.11 16.43 9.04
N LEU A 2 8.26 15.12 9.20
CA LEU A 2 7.33 14.13 8.63
C LEU A 2 6.12 14.00 9.56
N VAL A 3 4.90 14.00 9.00
CA VAL A 3 3.65 13.84 9.76
C VAL A 3 2.96 12.56 9.30
N PRO A 4 2.72 11.58 10.18
CA PRO A 4 2.09 10.33 9.79
C PRO A 4 0.60 10.52 9.53
N THR A 5 0.10 9.85 8.51
CA THR A 5 -1.33 9.68 8.26
C THR A 5 -1.61 8.19 8.13
N PHE A 6 -2.53 7.68 8.94
CA PHE A 6 -2.90 6.27 8.89
C PHE A 6 -4.05 6.01 7.91
N GLY A 7 -3.93 4.92 7.16
CA GLY A 7 -4.98 4.34 6.33
C GLY A 7 -5.07 2.85 6.64
N GLU A 8 -6.21 2.42 7.16
CA GLU A 8 -6.43 1.03 7.53
C GLU A 8 -6.73 0.17 6.29
N PHE A 9 -6.16 -1.03 6.22
CA PHE A 9 -6.41 -2.01 5.17
C PHE A 9 -7.65 -2.84 5.48
N GLN A 10 -8.56 -3.00 4.51
CA GLN A 10 -9.87 -3.65 4.71
C GLN A 10 -9.91 -5.14 4.36
N GLY A 11 -8.76 -5.82 4.31
CA GLY A 11 -8.66 -7.28 4.30
C GLY A 11 -8.39 -7.93 2.94
N GLU A 12 -8.78 -7.32 1.81
CA GLU A 12 -8.59 -7.91 0.49
C GLU A 12 -7.86 -6.98 -0.50
N CYS A 13 -6.90 -7.55 -1.26
CA CYS A 13 -6.20 -6.86 -2.33
C CYS A 13 -7.07 -6.84 -3.59
N SER A 14 -8.08 -5.97 -3.58
CA SER A 14 -9.06 -5.80 -4.65
C SER A 14 -8.94 -4.44 -5.33
N THR A 15 -9.45 -4.32 -6.55
CA THR A 15 -9.51 -3.04 -7.29
C THR A 15 -10.19 -1.95 -6.48
N LYS A 16 -11.29 -2.29 -5.78
CA LYS A 16 -12.04 -1.37 -4.93
C LYS A 16 -11.18 -0.80 -3.81
N GLU A 17 -10.40 -1.65 -3.14
CA GLU A 17 -9.57 -1.23 -2.02
C GLU A 17 -8.37 -0.38 -2.49
N ILE A 18 -7.73 -0.78 -3.59
CA ILE A 18 -6.66 -0.01 -4.23
C ILE A 18 -7.15 1.39 -4.61
N GLU A 19 -8.34 1.50 -5.21
CA GLU A 19 -8.93 2.80 -5.54
C GLU A 19 -9.22 3.65 -4.30
N ARG A 20 -9.75 3.04 -3.23
CA ARG A 20 -10.03 3.74 -1.97
C ARG A 20 -8.75 4.33 -1.38
N ILE A 21 -7.68 3.55 -1.30
CA ILE A 21 -6.38 4.02 -0.81
C ILE A 21 -5.78 5.07 -1.76
N THR A 22 -5.82 4.85 -3.07
CA THR A 22 -5.33 5.81 -4.08
C THR A 22 -6.03 7.17 -3.93
N LYS A 23 -7.36 7.19 -3.72
CA LYS A 23 -8.12 8.43 -3.47
C LYS A 23 -7.69 9.12 -2.17
N LEU A 24 -7.44 8.34 -1.11
CA LEU A 24 -6.94 8.87 0.16
C LEU A 24 -5.56 9.52 0.00
N LEU A 25 -4.64 8.87 -0.72
CA LEU A 25 -3.30 9.40 -1.01
C LEU A 25 -3.37 10.73 -1.78
N LYS A 26 -4.17 10.78 -2.84
CA LYS A 26 -4.38 12.00 -3.65
C LYS A 26 -5.01 13.13 -2.85
N LYS A 27 -5.98 12.83 -1.98
CA LYS A 27 -6.67 13.83 -1.15
C LYS A 27 -5.78 14.43 -0.07
N LYS A 28 -4.89 13.63 0.53
CA LYS A 28 -4.12 14.00 1.72
C LYS A 28 -2.71 14.53 1.42
N ARG A 29 -2.33 14.72 0.15
CA ARG A 29 -1.01 15.22 -0.29
C ARG A 29 0.14 14.44 0.36
N ILE A 30 0.09 13.12 0.24
CA ILE A 30 1.10 12.22 0.79
C ILE A 30 2.38 12.25 -0.06
N ASP A 31 3.54 12.32 0.59
CA ASP A 31 4.85 12.31 -0.09
C ASP A 31 5.48 10.91 -0.20
N VAL A 32 5.13 9.99 0.71
CA VAL A 32 5.65 8.61 0.76
C VAL A 32 4.61 7.66 1.34
N VAL A 33 4.51 6.45 0.78
CA VAL A 33 3.61 5.40 1.26
C VAL A 33 4.40 4.36 2.06
N ILE A 34 3.89 3.96 3.23
CA ILE A 34 4.42 2.83 3.99
C ILE A 34 3.37 1.72 3.99
N GLY A 35 3.65 0.62 3.29
CA GLY A 35 2.82 -0.58 3.29
C GLY A 35 3.22 -1.50 4.44
N CYS A 36 2.43 -1.51 5.51
CA CYS A 36 2.69 -2.33 6.70
C CYS A 36 1.65 -3.47 6.82
N GLY A 37 2.11 -4.70 7.04
CA GLY A 37 1.20 -5.85 7.25
C GLY A 37 1.66 -7.14 6.58
N GLY A 38 0.71 -7.96 6.16
CA GLY A 38 0.94 -9.16 5.34
C GLY A 38 0.97 -8.84 3.83
N GLY A 39 1.06 -9.89 3.00
CA GLY A 39 1.21 -9.74 1.54
C GLY A 39 0.13 -8.88 0.89
N LYS A 40 -1.16 -9.16 1.16
CA LYS A 40 -2.28 -8.41 0.57
C LYS A 40 -2.26 -6.92 0.92
N ALA A 41 -1.93 -6.57 2.17
CA ALA A 41 -1.82 -5.17 2.60
C ALA A 41 -0.66 -4.45 1.87
N ILE A 42 0.48 -5.12 1.77
CA ILE A 42 1.65 -4.61 1.04
C ILE A 42 1.34 -4.44 -0.44
N ASP A 43 0.66 -5.39 -1.06
CA ASP A 43 0.30 -5.35 -2.47
C ASP A 43 -0.65 -4.17 -2.77
N VAL A 44 -1.66 -3.92 -1.94
CA VAL A 44 -2.49 -2.71 -2.05
C VAL A 44 -1.66 -1.44 -1.95
N ALA A 45 -0.75 -1.36 -0.97
CA ALA A 45 0.11 -0.19 -0.79
C ALA A 45 1.02 0.05 -2.00
N LYS A 46 1.64 -1.00 -2.56
CA LYS A 46 2.48 -0.92 -3.75
C LYS A 46 1.69 -0.39 -4.95
N VAL A 47 0.52 -0.96 -5.23
CA VAL A 47 -0.28 -0.54 -6.38
C VAL A 47 -0.82 0.88 -6.20
N ALA A 48 -1.29 1.24 -5.00
CA ALA A 48 -1.77 2.60 -4.73
C ALA A 48 -0.64 3.65 -4.83
N ALA A 49 0.57 3.32 -4.37
CA ALA A 49 1.74 4.17 -4.54
C ALA A 49 2.13 4.33 -6.01
N TYR A 50 2.16 3.22 -6.77
CA TYR A 50 2.38 3.24 -8.21
C TYR A 50 1.37 4.14 -8.94
N ASN A 51 0.08 4.00 -8.64
CA ASN A 51 -1.01 4.80 -9.23
C ASN A 51 -0.95 6.30 -8.89
N THR A 52 -0.18 6.66 -7.86
CA THR A 52 0.02 8.06 -7.43
C THR A 52 1.41 8.59 -7.76
N GLY A 53 2.29 7.77 -8.35
CA GLY A 53 3.68 8.14 -8.61
C GLY A 53 4.49 8.37 -7.33
N LEU A 54 4.06 7.82 -6.20
CA LEU A 54 4.72 8.00 -4.90
C LEU A 54 5.71 6.87 -4.63
N PRO A 55 6.83 7.16 -3.94
CA PRO A 55 7.70 6.12 -3.42
C PRO A 55 6.96 5.27 -2.37
N VAL A 56 7.30 3.99 -2.30
CA VAL A 56 6.74 3.03 -1.35
C VAL A 56 7.84 2.36 -0.53
N ILE A 57 7.59 2.24 0.76
CA ILE A 57 8.39 1.45 1.71
C ILE A 57 7.52 0.27 2.16
N THR A 58 8.04 -0.95 2.10
CA THR A 58 7.36 -2.15 2.57
C THR A 58 7.83 -2.51 3.98
N PHE A 59 6.89 -2.75 4.89
CA PHE A 59 7.14 -3.15 6.28
C PHE A 59 6.37 -4.44 6.58
N PRO A 60 6.89 -5.61 6.18
CA PRO A 60 6.26 -6.88 6.46
C PRO A 60 6.22 -7.17 7.96
N THR A 61 5.04 -7.53 8.46
CA THR A 61 4.83 -7.97 9.85
C THR A 61 5.02 -9.48 10.03
N SER A 62 5.15 -10.23 8.94
CA SER A 62 5.49 -11.65 8.91
C SER A 62 6.28 -12.01 7.64
N ALA A 63 7.05 -13.09 7.69
CA ALA A 63 7.86 -13.59 6.57
C ALA A 63 7.12 -14.64 5.70
N ALA A 64 5.79 -14.50 5.55
CA ALA A 64 4.95 -15.52 4.91
C ALA A 64 4.99 -15.49 3.37
N THR A 65 5.38 -14.37 2.75
CA THR A 65 5.42 -14.21 1.29
C THR A 65 6.57 -13.31 0.85
N CYS A 66 6.85 -13.28 -0.46
CA CYS A 66 7.85 -12.39 -1.06
C CYS A 66 7.30 -11.00 -1.44
N ALA A 67 6.06 -10.66 -1.05
CA ALA A 67 5.38 -9.42 -1.46
C ALA A 67 6.15 -8.15 -1.04
N GLY A 68 6.93 -8.20 0.04
CA GLY A 68 7.75 -7.09 0.52
C GLY A 68 8.87 -6.68 -0.47
N TRP A 69 9.36 -7.60 -1.30
CA TRP A 69 10.44 -7.34 -2.26
C TRP A 69 9.99 -7.41 -3.72
N SER A 70 8.97 -8.21 -4.04
CA SER A 70 8.55 -8.43 -5.42
C SER A 70 7.90 -7.19 -6.06
N PHE A 71 8.15 -7.00 -7.35
CA PHE A 71 7.50 -5.98 -8.18
C PHE A 71 6.09 -6.37 -8.64
N ILE A 72 5.56 -7.50 -8.16
CA ILE A 72 4.26 -8.05 -8.57
C ILE A 72 3.28 -7.92 -7.40
N ALA A 73 2.03 -7.56 -7.70
CA ALA A 73 0.92 -7.51 -6.75
C ALA A 73 -0.26 -8.32 -7.33
N PRO A 74 -0.59 -9.50 -6.77
CA PRO A 74 -1.76 -10.25 -7.18
C PRO A 74 -3.05 -9.52 -6.79
N LEU A 75 -4.00 -9.47 -7.73
CA LEU A 75 -5.35 -8.96 -7.51
C LEU A 75 -6.32 -10.12 -7.23
N PHE A 76 -7.27 -9.88 -6.34
CA PHE A 76 -8.32 -10.82 -5.95
C PHE A 76 -9.71 -10.18 -6.09
#